data_AF-A0A2N9NQS2-F1
#
_entry.id   AF-A0A2N9NQS2-F1
#
_cell.length_a   1.000
_cell.length_b   1.000
_cell.length_c   1.000
_cell.angle_alpha   90.00
_cell.angle_beta   90.00
_cell.angle_gamma   90.00
#
_symmetry.space_group_name_H-M   'P 1'
#
loop_
_entity.id
_entity.type
_entity.pdbx_description
1 polymer ?
#
loop_
_entity_poly.entity_id
_entity_poly.type
_entity_poly.pdbx_seq_one_letter_code
_entity_poly.pdbx_strand_id
1 'polypeptide(L)' 'MKRNVEMLLLKLADGARILRFYEPSSGLCLEKRLQPDEPVARQKKRWERVFVNMLERELGVAA' A
#
# COMPACT_ATOMS: atom_id res chain seq x y z
N MET A 1 4.87 -16.62 -5.85
CA MET A 1 3.65 -16.71 -5.02
C MET A 1 2.94 -15.38 -5.03
N LYS A 2 1.61 -15.33 -5.23
CA LYS A 2 0.86 -14.07 -5.10
C LYS A 2 0.71 -13.77 -3.60
N ARG A 3 1.34 -12.71 -3.10
CA ARG A 3 1.21 -12.27 -1.70
C ARG A 3 -0.21 -11.76 -1.45
N ASN A 4 -0.77 -12.01 -0.26
CA ASN A 4 -2.07 -11.49 0.12
C ASN A 4 -1.90 -10.07 0.66
N VAL A 5 -1.98 -9.07 -0.22
CA VAL A 5 -1.94 -7.66 0.16
C VAL A 5 -3.36 -7.16 0.35
N GLU A 6 -3.70 -6.78 1.57
CA GLU A 6 -4.93 -6.10 1.91
C GLU A 6 -4.78 -4.59 1.71
N MET A 7 -5.86 -3.92 1.31
CA MET A 7 -5.87 -2.48 1.07
C MET A 7 -7.04 -1.82 1.79
N LEU A 8 -6.75 -0.78 2.57
CA LEU A 8 -7.74 0.05 3.25
C LEU A 8 -7.58 1.52 2.85
N LEU A 9 -8.71 2.21 2.77
CA LEU A 9 -8.76 3.66 2.60
C LEU A 9 -9.34 4.28 3.89
N LEU A 10 -8.49 4.90 4.68
CA LEU A 10 -8.85 5.52 5.95
C LEU A 10 -9.18 6.99 5.73
N LYS A 11 -10.30 7.45 6.27
CA LYS A 11 -10.65 8.89 6.33
C LYS A 11 -10.22 9.43 7.69
N LEU A 12 -9.44 10.50 7.68
CA LEU A 12 -8.99 11.20 8.87
C LEU A 12 -10.00 12.29 9.29
N ALA A 13 -9.91 12.72 10.54
CA ALA A 13 -10.77 13.76 11.10
C ALA A 13 -10.65 15.10 10.34
N ASP A 14 -9.46 15.40 9.81
CA ASP A 14 -9.19 16.59 8.99
C ASP A 14 -9.70 16.48 7.54
N GLY A 15 -10.43 15.42 7.21
CA GLY A 15 -10.94 15.14 5.88
C GLY A 15 -9.91 14.55 4.91
N ALA A 16 -8.64 14.44 5.30
CA ALA A 16 -7.65 13.76 4.49
C ALA A 16 -7.85 12.25 4.47
N ARG A 17 -7.16 11.59 3.56
CA ARG A 17 -7.28 10.15 3.34
C ARG A 17 -5.92 9.49 3.37
N ILE A 18 -5.81 8.36 4.06
CA ILE A 18 -4.64 7.48 4.04
C ILE A 18 -5.01 6.22 3.25
N LEU A 19 -4.16 5.88 2.29
CA LEU A 19 -4.15 4.57 1.66
C LEU A 19 -3.18 3.68 2.43
N ARG A 20 -3.71 2.59 3.02
CA ARG A 20 -2.95 1.59 3.75
C ARG A 20 -2.90 0.29 2.96
N PHE A 21 -1.71 -0.26 2.79
CA PHE A 21 -1.50 -1.64 2.33
C PHE A 21 -0.90 -2.44 3.47
N TYR A 22 -1.38 -3.66 3.67
CA TYR A 22 -0.95 -4.55 4.75
C TYR A 22 -0.78 -5.97 4.20
N GLU A 23 0.30 -6.65 4.56
CA GLU A 23 0.49 -8.07 4.23
C GLU A 23 0.50 -8.88 5.53
N PRO A 24 -0.57 -9.65 5.82
CA PRO A 24 -0.76 -10.27 7.12
C PRO A 24 0.33 -11.25 7.55
N SER A 25 0.96 -11.96 6.60
CA SER A 25 1.92 -13.02 6.92
C SER A 25 3.25 -12.45 7.45
N SER A 26 3.66 -11.29 6.95
CA SER A 26 4.87 -10.59 7.38
C SER A 26 4.61 -9.51 8.43
N GLY A 27 3.36 -9.08 8.59
CA GLY A 27 3.01 -7.94 9.44
C GLY A 27 3.47 -6.58 8.90
N LEU A 28 3.99 -6.52 7.66
CA LEU A 28 4.45 -5.28 7.05
C LEU A 28 3.28 -4.43 6.55
N CYS A 29 3.48 -3.11 6.62
CA CYS A 29 2.46 -2.12 6.27
C CYS A 29 3.08 -0.93 5.55
N LEU A 30 2.39 -0.43 4.51
CA LEU A 30 2.69 0.84 3.85
C LEU A 30 1.49 1.78 3.98
N GLU A 31 1.71 2.97 4.54
CA GLU A 31 0.70 4.02 4.63
C GLU A 31 1.12 5.25 3.86
N LYS A 32 0.24 5.76 3.01
CA LYS A 32 0.45 6.99 2.25
C LYS A 32 -0.78 7.88 2.30
N ARG A 33 -0.59 9.13 2.71
CA ARG A 33 -1.61 10.17 2.54
C ARG A 33 -1.87 10.38 1.05
N LEU A 34 -3.14 10.37 0.65
CA LEU A 34 -3.54 10.63 -0.73
C LEU A 34 -3.34 12.11 -1.05
N GLN A 35 -2.74 12.37 -2.21
CA GLN A 35 -2.67 13.69 -2.79
C GLN A 35 -4.05 14.06 -3.36
N PRO A 36 -4.62 15.23 -3.01
CA PRO A 36 -5.98 15.60 -3.40
C PRO A 36 -6.13 15.92 -4.90
N ASP A 37 -5.04 16.33 -5.54
CA ASP A 37 -4.94 16.71 -6.95
C ASP A 37 -4.68 15.53 -7.89
N GLU A 38 -4.35 14.35 -7.36
CA GLU A 38 -4.13 13.13 -8.15
C GLU A 38 -5.33 12.16 -8.09
N PRO A 39 -5.69 11.50 -9.20
CA PRO A 39 -6.70 10.45 -9.18
C PRO A 39 -6.37 9.31 -8.21
N VAL A 40 -7.32 8.97 -7.33
CA VAL A 40 -7.14 7.93 -6.30
C VAL A 40 -6.72 6.58 -6.93
N ALA A 41 -7.29 6.21 -8.08
CA ALA A 41 -6.96 4.97 -8.77
C ALA A 41 -5.47 4.90 -9.19
N ARG A 42 -4.89 6.03 -9.62
CA ARG A 42 -3.47 6.12 -10.00
C ARG A 42 -2.57 5.96 -8.78
N GLN A 43 -2.92 6.62 -7.69
CA GLN A 43 -2.18 6.51 -6.43
C GLN A 43 -2.24 5.08 -5.86
N LYS A 44 -3.41 4.42 -5.92
CA LYS A 44 -3.56 3.00 -5.54
C LYS A 44 -2.61 2.10 -6.29
N LYS A 45 -2.67 2.13 -7.63
CA LYS A 45 -1.82 1.28 -8.48
C LYS A 45 -0.32 1.53 -8.27
N ARG A 46 0.07 2.78 -8.06
CA ARG A 46 1.47 3.16 -7.78
C ARG A 46 1.94 2.55 -6.46
N TRP A 47 1.20 2.77 -5.39
CA TRP A 47 1.62 2.36 -4.05
C TRP A 47 1.50 0.86 -3.81
N GLU A 48 0.52 0.20 -4.42
CA GLU A 48 0.42 -1.27 -4.44
C GLU A 48 1.68 -1.89 -5.05
N ARG A 49 2.11 -1.40 -6.22
CA ARG A 49 3.35 -1.87 -6.87
C ARG A 49 4.58 -1.63 -6.00
N VAL A 50 4.70 -0.44 -5.41
CA VAL A 50 5.83 -0.11 -4.52
C VAL A 50 5.86 -1.07 -3.32
N PHE A 51 4.71 -1.35 -2.72
CA PHE A 51 4.64 -2.23 -1.57
C PHE A 51 4.96 -3.68 -1.92
N VAL A 52 4.40 -4.22 -3.01
CA VAL A 52 4.71 -5.58 -3.48
C VAL A 52 6.21 -5.73 -3.77
N ASN A 53 6.82 -4.78 -4.48
CA ASN A 53 8.26 -4.83 -4.77
C ASN A 53 9.10 -4.77 -3.50
N MET A 54 8.70 -3.97 -2.50
CA MET A 54 9.36 -3.90 -1.20
C MET A 54 9.24 -5.24 -0.46
N LEU A 55 8.04 -5.84 -0.41
CA LEU A 55 7.84 -7.15 0.20
C LEU A 55 8.66 -8.25 -0.46
N GLU A 56 8.80 -8.24 -1.79
CA GLU A 56 9.62 -9.19 -2.53
C GLU A 56 11.11 -9.07 -2.17
N ARG A 57 11.61 -7.84 -2.07
CA ARG A 57 12.99 -7.55 -1.70
C ARG A 57 13.30 -7.93 -0.25
N GLU A 58 12.47 -7.51 0.70
CA GLU A 58 12.74 -7.64 2.14
C GLU A 58 12.50 -9.07 2.66
N LEU A 59 11.54 -9.80 2.07
CA LEU A 59 11.14 -11.12 2.54
C LEU A 59 11.64 -12.26 1.64
N GLY A 60 12.63 -11.98 0.79
CA GLY A 60 13.34 -13.02 0.04
C GLY A 60 12.53 -13.76 -1.02
N VAL A 61 11.83 -13.03 -1.90
CA VAL A 61 11.41 -13.55 -3.22
C VAL A 61 12.17 -12.82 -4.33
N ALA A 62 13.38 -12.36 -4.04
CA ALA A 62 14.34 -12.00 -5.05
C ALA A 62 15.08 -13.27 -5.48
N ALA A 63 14.63 -13.85 -6.60
CA ALA A 63 15.49 -14.63 -7.47
C ALA A 63 15.79 -13.77 -8.70
#